data_AF-A0AAD6TZV2-F1
#
_entry.id   AF-A0AAD6TZV2-F1
#
_cell.length_a   1.000
_cell.length_b   1.000
_cell.length_c   1.000
_cell.angle_alpha   90.00
_cell.angle_beta   90.00
_cell.angle_gamma   90.00
#
_symmetry.space_group_name_H-M   'P 1'
#
loop_
_entity.id
_entity.type
_entity.pdbx_description
1 polymer ?
#
loop_
_entity_poly.entity_id
_entity_poly.type
_entity_poly.pdbx_seq_one_letter_code
_entity_poly.pdbx_strand_id
1 'polypeptide(L)'
;MPPTLVLQSIEYTHRALIINFGPLLLMIQWLTHTSGHVFTLSEWKKSFGLVDKKLRKNKVGMALVFAEFVVVFLSHDLVFQPTWVESRNMLPPSPADFYSKDWFFSMLCASDVFLGIGVYTVIEVFFLAGLSPLLTEAELFDNPSRTVRMGCGYLDFQHRSREGLPSLVFPAMTSGFLAPTKVQRLGYMKWLHVYAKDFASLPVRMAALVDDYANQVERLDALGEPWSRYETTSLYDVFEPTLVSTALSLPHNMGHLAFGAELWVELGGVLSDGRDPLTAYFKGQGLLDAPTFLRPSHYSPLFLPLSDMRSKSLPRRDVFTYRNDKQLWSITKIPENSQGRRSFVDSATPREIVGDERKRMLFKHIVENTKGVAIGPLEYSGNGRVVSVGRKKIATPCLGSTTIPEHHALRDLKSRHLPTGPGVRRELTASGQKEYDKQAAQVVAAFARKRARDENDPPPAEAGPSKPKKKRLSADQRLTGMAHA
;
A
#
# COMPACT_ATOMS: atom_id res chain seq x y z
N MET A 1 -31.49 -19.27 -24.03
CA MET A 1 -30.59 -19.71 -22.93
C MET A 1 -29.83 -18.50 -22.43
N PRO A 2 -29.58 -18.34 -21.13
CA PRO A 2 -28.69 -17.29 -20.67
C PRO A 2 -27.33 -17.45 -21.36
N PRO A 3 -26.66 -16.35 -21.76
CA PRO A 3 -25.38 -16.45 -22.42
C PRO A 3 -24.35 -17.12 -21.50
N THR A 4 -23.59 -18.05 -22.07
CA THR A 4 -22.45 -18.65 -21.37
C THR A 4 -21.37 -17.59 -21.17
N LEU A 5 -21.02 -17.30 -19.92
CA LEU A 5 -19.93 -16.40 -19.57
C LEU A 5 -18.59 -17.10 -19.77
N VAL A 6 -17.74 -16.54 -20.64
CA VAL A 6 -16.42 -17.09 -20.97
C VAL A 6 -15.37 -16.04 -20.71
N LEU A 7 -14.34 -16.35 -19.92
CA LEU A 7 -13.25 -15.41 -19.67
C LEU A 7 -12.54 -15.07 -20.98
N GLN A 8 -12.60 -13.80 -21.38
CA GLN A 8 -11.96 -13.28 -22.60
C GLN A 8 -10.69 -12.49 -22.30
N SER A 9 -10.71 -11.63 -21.28
CA SER A 9 -9.56 -10.80 -20.89
C SER A 9 -9.59 -10.42 -19.42
N ILE A 10 -8.43 -10.01 -18.92
CA ILE A 10 -8.25 -9.42 -17.60
C ILE A 10 -7.52 -8.10 -17.78
N GLU A 11 -8.14 -7.04 -17.27
CA GLU A 11 -7.57 -5.69 -17.19
C GLU A 11 -7.46 -5.29 -15.72
N TYR A 12 -6.67 -4.25 -15.44
CA TYR A 12 -6.59 -3.69 -14.11
C TYR A 12 -6.51 -2.17 -14.16
N THR A 13 -6.99 -1.55 -13.09
CA THR A 13 -6.78 -0.13 -12.79
C THR A 13 -6.00 -0.04 -11.47
N HIS A 14 -5.70 1.16 -10.99
CA HIS A 14 -5.00 1.37 -9.72
C HIS A 14 -5.69 0.72 -8.50
N ARG A 15 -7.01 0.52 -8.56
CA ARG A 15 -7.80 0.00 -7.42
C ARG A 15 -8.74 -1.16 -7.78
N ALA A 16 -8.80 -1.57 -9.05
CA ALA A 16 -9.73 -2.60 -9.47
C ALA A 16 -9.11 -3.62 -10.43
N LEU A 17 -9.62 -4.84 -10.36
CA LEU A 17 -9.48 -5.85 -11.41
C LEU A 17 -10.73 -5.83 -12.27
N ILE A 18 -10.58 -5.85 -13.59
CA ILE A 18 -11.70 -5.93 -14.53
C ILE A 18 -11.57 -7.26 -15.28
N ILE A 19 -12.59 -8.11 -15.17
CA ILE A 19 -12.63 -9.44 -15.78
C ILE A 19 -13.71 -9.43 -16.85
N ASN A 20 -13.30 -9.57 -18.11
CA ASN A 20 -14.23 -9.59 -19.24
C ASN A 20 -14.71 -11.02 -19.48
N PHE A 21 -16.02 -11.24 -19.39
CA PHE A 21 -16.69 -12.51 -19.66
C PHE A 21 -17.43 -12.55 -21.01
N GLY A 22 -17.16 -11.57 -21.88
CA GLY A 22 -17.86 -11.34 -23.15
C GLY A 22 -19.08 -10.45 -22.94
N PRO A 23 -20.31 -11.01 -22.80
CA PRO A 23 -21.52 -10.20 -22.61
C PRO A 23 -21.57 -9.39 -21.32
N LEU A 24 -20.69 -9.68 -20.35
CA LEU A 24 -20.61 -8.99 -19.07
C LEU A 24 -19.15 -8.76 -18.67
N LEU A 25 -18.89 -7.63 -18.03
CA LEU A 25 -17.64 -7.32 -17.34
C LEU A 25 -17.87 -7.34 -15.84
N LEU A 26 -16.94 -7.95 -15.10
CA LEU A 26 -16.88 -7.92 -13.65
C LEU A 26 -15.73 -7.05 -13.19
N MET A 27 -16.03 -5.90 -12.60
CA MET A 27 -15.07 -5.06 -11.90
C MET A 27 -15.03 -5.46 -10.41
N ILE A 28 -13.84 -5.62 -9.86
CA ILE A 28 -13.62 -5.99 -8.47
C ILE A 28 -12.69 -4.97 -7.84
N GLN A 29 -13.21 -4.15 -6.93
CA GLN A 29 -12.40 -3.24 -6.13
C GLN A 29 -11.94 -3.94 -4.85
N TRP A 30 -10.63 -3.99 -4.65
CA TRP A 30 -9.98 -4.75 -3.57
C TRP A 30 -10.18 -4.12 -2.18
N LEU A 31 -10.32 -2.79 -2.12
CA LEU A 31 -10.34 -2.00 -0.89
C LEU A 31 -9.15 -2.37 0.02
N THR A 32 -9.31 -2.42 1.35
CA THR A 32 -8.16 -2.48 2.27
C THR A 32 -7.67 -3.89 2.58
N HIS A 33 -8.52 -4.92 2.53
CA HIS A 33 -8.20 -6.25 3.06
C HIS A 33 -8.62 -7.41 2.16
N THR A 34 -8.59 -7.23 0.84
CA THR A 34 -8.95 -8.30 -0.12
C THR A 34 -7.80 -8.65 -1.05
N SER A 35 -7.63 -9.94 -1.35
CA SER A 35 -6.62 -10.46 -2.25
C SER A 35 -7.17 -11.53 -3.18
N GLY A 36 -6.62 -11.60 -4.38
CA GLY A 36 -6.96 -12.59 -5.39
C GLY A 36 -6.03 -13.79 -5.28
N HIS A 37 -6.60 -14.98 -5.32
CA HIS A 37 -5.86 -16.24 -5.31
C HIS A 37 -6.43 -17.16 -6.38
N VAL A 38 -5.56 -17.98 -6.97
CA VAL A 38 -5.97 -18.99 -7.94
C VAL A 38 -5.68 -20.36 -7.35
N PHE A 39 -6.71 -21.21 -7.34
CA PHE A 39 -6.63 -22.60 -6.88
C PHE A 39 -6.95 -23.52 -8.05
N THR A 40 -6.33 -24.70 -8.10
CA THR A 40 -6.94 -25.78 -8.88
C THR A 40 -8.28 -26.18 -8.24
N LEU A 41 -9.22 -26.67 -9.04
CA LEU A 41 -10.52 -27.11 -8.55
C LEU A 41 -10.37 -28.23 -7.50
N SER A 42 -9.35 -29.08 -7.67
CA SER A 42 -9.00 -30.13 -6.72
C SER A 42 -8.52 -29.55 -5.38
N GLU A 43 -7.57 -28.61 -5.37
CA GLU A 43 -7.09 -27.96 -4.14
C GLU A 43 -8.22 -27.23 -3.41
N TRP A 44 -9.10 -26.57 -4.16
CA TRP A 44 -10.27 -25.91 -3.61
C TRP A 44 -11.20 -26.92 -2.92
N LYS A 45 -11.60 -27.99 -3.61
CA LYS A 45 -12.56 -28.99 -3.09
C LYS A 45 -11.98 -29.85 -1.97
N LYS A 46 -10.71 -30.26 -2.10
CA LYS A 46 -10.08 -31.26 -1.23
C LYS A 46 -9.27 -30.66 -0.09
N SER A 47 -8.93 -29.38 -0.16
CA SER A 47 -8.22 -28.68 0.91
C SER A 47 -8.91 -27.41 1.37
N PHE A 48 -8.87 -26.34 0.58
CA PHE A 48 -9.25 -25.03 1.07
C PHE A 48 -10.71 -24.98 1.56
N GLY A 49 -11.63 -25.57 0.80
CA GLY A 49 -13.06 -25.63 1.11
C GLY A 49 -13.41 -26.50 2.32
N LEU A 50 -12.49 -27.34 2.82
CA LEU A 50 -12.69 -28.16 4.01
C LEU A 50 -12.25 -27.46 5.31
N VAL A 51 -11.48 -26.37 5.20
CA VAL A 51 -10.96 -25.63 6.36
C VAL A 51 -11.99 -24.61 6.86
N ASP A 52 -12.30 -24.64 8.15
CA ASP A 52 -13.25 -23.69 8.75
C ASP A 52 -12.72 -22.24 8.65
N LYS A 53 -13.63 -21.29 8.42
CA LYS A 53 -13.30 -19.86 8.30
C LYS A 53 -12.55 -19.31 9.52
N LYS A 54 -12.85 -19.80 10.73
CA LYS A 54 -12.15 -19.39 11.96
C LYS A 54 -10.69 -19.84 11.94
N LEU A 55 -10.42 -21.03 11.41
CA LEU A 55 -9.07 -21.58 11.32
C LEU A 55 -8.22 -20.87 10.25
N ARG A 56 -8.78 -20.65 9.05
CA ARG A 56 -8.08 -19.95 7.96
C ARG A 56 -7.89 -18.44 8.20
N LYS A 57 -8.64 -17.84 9.12
CA LYS A 57 -8.61 -16.41 9.48
C LYS A 57 -8.88 -15.44 8.31
N ASN A 58 -9.55 -15.93 7.28
CA ASN A 58 -10.02 -15.12 6.15
C ASN A 58 -11.41 -15.63 5.74
N LYS A 59 -12.14 -14.80 5.03
CA LYS A 59 -13.47 -15.07 4.50
C LYS A 59 -13.37 -15.17 2.98
N VAL A 60 -14.23 -15.98 2.36
CA VAL A 60 -14.38 -15.96 0.89
C VAL A 60 -15.38 -14.85 0.60
N GLY A 61 -14.91 -13.76 -0.01
CA GLY A 61 -15.80 -12.70 -0.50
C GLY A 61 -16.53 -13.17 -1.75
N MET A 62 -15.76 -13.64 -2.73
CA MET A 62 -16.28 -14.16 -3.99
C MET A 62 -15.39 -15.29 -4.50
N ALA A 63 -15.98 -16.26 -5.20
CA ALA A 63 -15.26 -17.31 -5.91
C ALA A 63 -15.87 -17.48 -7.30
N LEU A 64 -15.01 -17.43 -8.32
CA LEU A 64 -15.35 -17.70 -9.72
C LEU A 64 -14.83 -19.09 -10.04
N VAL A 65 -15.75 -20.02 -10.29
CA VAL A 65 -15.43 -21.44 -10.51
C VAL A 65 -15.41 -21.70 -12.01
N PHE A 66 -14.25 -22.10 -12.50
CA PHE A 66 -14.01 -22.55 -13.87
C PHE A 66 -13.89 -24.08 -13.89
N ALA A 67 -13.69 -24.66 -15.08
CA ALA A 67 -13.58 -26.11 -15.25
C ALA A 67 -12.44 -26.72 -14.41
N GLU A 68 -11.26 -26.08 -14.43
CA GLU A 68 -10.06 -26.61 -13.77
C GLU A 68 -9.57 -25.79 -12.58
N PHE A 69 -10.04 -24.55 -12.46
CA PHE A 69 -9.53 -23.60 -11.48
C PHE A 69 -10.64 -22.81 -10.78
N VAL A 70 -10.31 -22.25 -9.63
CA VAL A 70 -11.15 -21.35 -8.86
C VAL A 70 -10.37 -20.07 -8.60
N VAL A 71 -10.85 -18.96 -9.13
CA VAL A 71 -10.34 -17.63 -8.78
C VAL A 71 -11.13 -17.14 -7.58
N VAL A 72 -10.46 -16.93 -6.45
CA VAL A 72 -11.10 -16.55 -5.20
C VAL A 72 -10.58 -15.22 -4.68
N PHE A 73 -11.50 -14.40 -4.19
CA PHE A 73 -11.24 -13.12 -3.56
C PHE A 73 -11.39 -13.31 -2.05
N LEU A 74 -10.25 -13.45 -1.38
CA LEU A 74 -10.18 -13.65 0.07
C LEU A 74 -10.15 -12.31 0.77
N SER A 75 -11.04 -12.12 1.74
CA SER A 75 -11.13 -10.88 2.50
C SER A 75 -11.06 -11.14 4.01
N HIS A 76 -10.41 -10.27 4.76
CA HIS A 76 -10.39 -10.36 6.21
C HIS A 76 -11.78 -10.05 6.80
N ASP A 77 -12.42 -9.00 6.30
CA ASP A 77 -13.64 -8.41 6.84
C ASP A 77 -14.86 -8.50 5.90
N LEU A 78 -14.66 -8.83 4.61
CA LEU A 78 -15.63 -8.73 3.49
C LEU A 78 -15.79 -7.31 2.94
N VAL A 79 -14.81 -6.44 3.16
CA VAL A 79 -14.77 -5.12 2.53
C VAL A 79 -14.14 -5.26 1.14
N PHE A 80 -15.00 -5.48 0.14
CA PHE A 80 -14.68 -5.49 -1.30
C PHE A 80 -15.96 -5.17 -2.10
N GLN A 81 -15.81 -4.66 -3.32
CA GLN A 81 -16.95 -4.24 -4.14
C GLN A 81 -16.91 -4.89 -5.53
N PRO A 82 -17.71 -5.94 -5.77
CA PRO A 82 -17.92 -6.50 -7.11
C PRO A 82 -19.03 -5.71 -7.84
N THR A 83 -18.76 -5.32 -9.08
CA THR A 83 -19.71 -4.61 -9.96
C THR A 83 -19.77 -5.34 -11.29
N TRP A 84 -20.98 -5.72 -11.73
CA TRP A 84 -21.21 -6.29 -13.05
C TRP A 84 -21.78 -5.22 -13.97
N VAL A 85 -21.25 -5.12 -15.18
CA VAL A 85 -21.76 -4.21 -16.23
C VAL A 85 -21.77 -4.90 -17.58
N GLU A 86 -22.57 -4.39 -18.51
CA GLU A 86 -22.69 -4.95 -19.87
C GLU A 86 -21.58 -4.46 -20.80
N SER A 87 -21.01 -3.28 -20.52
CA SER A 87 -20.03 -2.65 -21.40
C SER A 87 -19.02 -1.79 -20.64
N ARG A 88 -17.85 -1.58 -21.26
CA ARG A 88 -16.71 -0.90 -20.62
C ARG A 88 -16.97 0.56 -20.24
N ASN A 89 -17.81 1.25 -21.01
CA ASN A 89 -18.23 2.64 -20.79
C ASN A 89 -19.15 2.82 -19.57
N MET A 90 -19.72 1.75 -19.02
CA MET A 90 -20.48 1.79 -17.76
C MET A 90 -19.59 1.66 -16.52
N LEU A 91 -18.35 1.22 -16.68
CA LEU A 91 -17.40 1.26 -15.58
C LEU A 91 -16.98 2.71 -15.32
N PRO A 92 -16.61 3.06 -14.07
CA PRO A 92 -15.96 4.33 -13.80
C PRO A 92 -14.79 4.51 -14.78
N PRO A 93 -14.59 5.73 -15.30
CA PRO A 93 -13.47 6.01 -16.18
C PRO A 93 -12.20 5.56 -15.46
N SER A 94 -11.37 4.77 -16.17
CA SER A 94 -10.01 4.59 -15.69
C SER A 94 -9.39 5.98 -15.64
N PRO A 95 -8.63 6.32 -14.58
CA PRO A 95 -7.80 7.51 -14.65
C PRO A 95 -6.97 7.43 -15.93
N ALA A 96 -6.81 8.57 -16.59
CA ALA A 96 -5.99 8.66 -17.78
C ALA A 96 -4.62 8.04 -17.49
N ASP A 97 -4.08 7.29 -18.46
CA ASP A 97 -2.72 6.74 -18.33
C ASP A 97 -1.76 7.90 -18.01
N PHE A 98 -0.81 7.68 -17.11
CA PHE A 98 0.14 8.72 -16.65
C PHE A 98 0.99 9.27 -17.78
N TYR A 99 1.14 8.49 -18.85
CA TYR A 99 1.83 8.89 -20.07
C TYR A 99 0.93 9.65 -21.06
N SER A 100 -0.36 9.78 -20.78
CA SER A 100 -1.26 10.62 -21.55
C SER A 100 -1.00 12.09 -21.25
N LYS A 101 -1.21 12.98 -22.23
CA LYS A 101 -1.00 14.43 -22.05
C LYS A 101 -1.93 15.07 -21.01
N ASP A 102 -2.96 14.35 -20.55
CA ASP A 102 -4.07 14.87 -19.75
C ASP A 102 -4.03 14.45 -18.27
N TRP A 103 -3.00 13.72 -17.83
CA TRP A 103 -2.90 13.23 -16.45
C TRP A 103 -2.92 14.37 -15.43
N PHE A 104 -2.35 15.53 -15.79
CA PHE A 104 -2.26 16.67 -14.89
C PHE A 104 -3.61 17.37 -14.69
N PHE A 105 -4.43 17.49 -15.74
CA PHE A 105 -5.80 18.00 -15.63
C PHE A 105 -6.64 17.14 -14.68
N SER A 106 -6.44 15.83 -14.73
CA SER A 106 -7.10 14.88 -13.82
C SER A 106 -6.67 15.08 -12.36
N MET A 107 -5.49 15.67 -12.12
CA MET A 107 -4.94 15.93 -10.78
C MET A 107 -5.54 17.17 -10.09
N LEU A 108 -6.04 18.15 -10.83
CA LEU A 108 -6.58 19.40 -10.25
C LEU A 108 -8.11 19.36 -10.00
N CYS A 109 -8.83 18.41 -10.60
CA CYS A 109 -10.28 18.50 -10.75
C CYS A 109 -11.12 17.51 -9.93
N ALA A 110 -10.58 16.65 -9.06
CA ALA A 110 -11.40 15.62 -8.40
C ALA A 110 -11.01 15.25 -6.95
N SER A 111 -12.01 14.93 -6.12
CA SER A 111 -11.82 14.17 -4.87
C SER A 111 -11.27 12.74 -5.09
N ASP A 112 -11.12 12.33 -6.35
CA ASP A 112 -10.58 11.05 -6.83
C ASP A 112 -9.12 11.13 -7.34
N VAL A 113 -8.43 12.26 -7.17
CA VAL A 113 -7.13 12.59 -7.82
C VAL A 113 -6.02 11.55 -7.62
N PHE A 114 -5.93 10.95 -6.44
CA PHE A 114 -4.87 10.02 -6.09
C PHE A 114 -5.39 8.58 -5.99
N LEU A 115 -5.90 8.04 -7.10
CA LEU A 115 -6.32 6.64 -7.17
C LEU A 115 -5.14 5.71 -6.85
N GLY A 116 -5.44 4.66 -6.08
CA GLY A 116 -4.43 3.69 -5.64
C GLY A 116 -3.56 4.14 -4.47
N ILE A 117 -3.67 5.39 -4.00
CA ILE A 117 -2.90 5.84 -2.85
C ILE A 117 -3.58 5.38 -1.55
N GLY A 118 -2.87 4.57 -0.76
CA GLY A 118 -3.19 4.29 0.65
C GLY A 118 -2.33 5.13 1.60
N VAL A 119 -2.54 4.95 2.90
CA VAL A 119 -1.81 5.70 3.96
C VAL A 119 -0.29 5.59 3.81
N TYR A 120 0.24 4.40 3.59
CA TYR A 120 1.70 4.26 3.42
C TYR A 120 2.19 4.85 2.10
N THR A 121 1.41 4.69 1.03
CA THR A 121 1.76 5.23 -0.29
C THR A 121 1.87 6.74 -0.26
N VAL A 122 0.90 7.43 0.37
CA VAL A 122 0.92 8.90 0.40
C VAL A 122 2.16 9.41 1.13
N ILE A 123 2.54 8.76 2.23
CA ILE A 123 3.73 9.11 3.01
C ILE A 123 5.02 8.94 2.21
N GLU A 124 5.11 7.86 1.43
CA GLU A 124 6.24 7.65 0.53
C GLU A 124 6.27 8.69 -0.60
N VAL A 125 5.11 9.11 -1.12
CA VAL A 125 5.00 10.19 -2.11
C VAL A 125 5.44 11.54 -1.53
N PHE A 126 5.00 11.89 -0.32
CA PHE A 126 5.46 13.09 0.39
C PHE A 126 6.98 13.08 0.58
N PHE A 127 7.56 11.93 0.97
CA PHE A 127 9.01 11.79 1.07
C PHE A 127 9.73 12.03 -0.27
N LEU A 128 9.26 11.41 -1.36
CA LEU A 128 9.85 11.61 -2.70
C LEU A 128 9.76 13.07 -3.16
N ALA A 129 8.63 13.74 -2.85
CA ALA A 129 8.42 15.15 -3.15
C ALA A 129 9.24 16.11 -2.26
N GLY A 130 9.88 15.59 -1.21
CA GLY A 130 10.59 16.40 -0.23
C GLY A 130 9.66 17.28 0.61
N LEU A 131 8.44 16.80 0.87
CA LEU A 131 7.39 17.54 1.54
C LEU A 131 7.03 16.88 2.88
N SER A 132 6.69 17.70 3.88
CA SER A 132 6.15 17.17 5.12
C SER A 132 4.69 16.75 4.94
N PRO A 133 4.26 15.57 5.43
CA PRO A 133 2.85 15.17 5.42
C PRO A 133 2.00 15.99 6.41
N LEU A 134 2.60 16.93 7.15
CA LEU A 134 1.93 17.83 8.08
C LEU A 134 1.70 19.24 7.49
N LEU A 135 2.03 19.45 6.21
CA LEU A 135 1.62 20.66 5.50
C LEU A 135 0.09 20.72 5.41
N THR A 136 -0.46 21.91 5.57
CA THR A 136 -1.88 22.16 5.26
C THR A 136 -2.12 22.09 3.75
N GLU A 137 -3.38 21.88 3.36
CA GLU A 137 -3.79 21.89 1.96
C GLU A 137 -3.36 23.19 1.25
N ALA A 138 -3.55 24.34 1.89
CA ALA A 138 -3.15 25.64 1.36
C ALA A 138 -1.62 25.77 1.21
N GLU A 139 -0.83 25.28 2.17
CA GLU A 139 0.63 25.28 2.05
C GLU A 139 1.15 24.41 0.90
N LEU A 140 0.40 23.38 0.54
CA LEU A 140 0.73 22.46 -0.55
C LEU A 140 0.25 22.97 -1.91
N PHE A 141 -1.06 23.27 -2.03
CA PHE A 141 -1.73 23.52 -3.30
C PHE A 141 -1.78 25.00 -3.70
N ASP A 142 -1.62 25.94 -2.77
CA ASP A 142 -1.44 27.37 -3.09
C ASP A 142 0.04 27.73 -3.31
N ASN A 143 0.87 26.73 -3.60
CA ASN A 143 2.29 26.88 -3.90
C ASN A 143 2.67 26.05 -5.14
N PRO A 144 3.12 26.70 -6.24
CA PRO A 144 3.45 25.98 -7.47
C PRO A 144 4.54 24.93 -7.29
N SER A 145 5.60 25.26 -6.54
CA SER A 145 6.72 24.36 -6.33
C SER A 145 6.32 23.08 -5.61
N ARG A 146 5.63 23.22 -4.47
CA ARG A 146 5.17 22.07 -3.67
C ARG A 146 4.13 21.24 -4.43
N THR A 147 3.20 21.87 -5.14
CA THR A 147 2.20 21.17 -5.96
C THR A 147 2.85 20.32 -7.03
N VAL A 148 3.80 20.88 -7.79
CA VAL A 148 4.49 20.12 -8.84
C VAL A 148 5.35 19.02 -8.25
N ARG A 149 6.09 19.28 -7.17
CA ARG A 149 6.90 18.25 -6.52
C ARG A 149 6.05 17.10 -5.99
N MET A 150 4.86 17.36 -5.47
CA MET A 150 3.90 16.32 -5.08
C MET A 150 3.48 15.46 -6.29
N GLY A 151 3.18 16.09 -7.43
CA GLY A 151 2.91 15.40 -8.69
C GLY A 151 4.09 14.54 -9.16
N CYS A 152 5.31 15.08 -9.13
CA CYS A 152 6.53 14.35 -9.47
C CYS A 152 6.76 13.15 -8.53
N GLY A 153 6.61 13.35 -7.22
CA GLY A 153 6.71 12.29 -6.22
C GLY A 153 5.72 11.16 -6.46
N TYR A 154 4.49 11.51 -6.86
CA TYR A 154 3.47 10.53 -7.20
C TYR A 154 3.83 9.74 -8.46
N LEU A 155 4.24 10.42 -9.53
CA LEU A 155 4.67 9.79 -10.78
C LEU A 155 5.83 8.82 -10.58
N ASP A 156 6.89 9.26 -9.88
CA ASP A 156 8.04 8.40 -9.61
C ASP A 156 7.67 7.23 -8.70
N PHE A 157 6.80 7.43 -7.69
CA PHE A 157 6.32 6.32 -6.88
C PHE A 157 5.61 5.26 -7.72
N GLN A 158 4.76 5.70 -8.67
CA GLN A 158 4.06 4.78 -9.55
C GLN A 158 5.01 4.04 -10.49
N HIS A 159 5.90 4.77 -11.16
CA HIS A 159 6.90 4.18 -12.04
C HIS A 159 7.74 3.14 -11.29
N ARG A 160 8.26 3.52 -10.13
CA ARG A 160 9.01 2.63 -9.24
C ARG A 160 8.20 1.44 -8.75
N SER A 161 6.90 1.61 -8.52
CA SER A 161 6.01 0.51 -8.12
C SER A 161 5.82 -0.50 -9.25
N ARG A 162 5.58 -0.01 -10.47
CA ARG A 162 5.41 -0.84 -11.67
C ARG A 162 6.67 -1.65 -11.98
N GLU A 163 7.83 -1.00 -11.94
CA GLU A 163 9.10 -1.66 -12.28
C GLU A 163 9.67 -2.49 -11.11
N GLY A 164 9.51 -2.01 -9.88
CA GLY A 164 10.17 -2.57 -8.70
C GLY A 164 9.38 -3.65 -7.96
N LEU A 165 8.06 -3.50 -7.80
CA LEU A 165 7.27 -4.43 -6.98
C LEU A 165 7.23 -5.86 -7.53
N PRO A 166 7.19 -6.13 -8.85
CA PRO A 166 7.23 -7.49 -9.37
C PRO A 166 8.42 -8.30 -8.83
N SER A 167 9.59 -7.68 -8.70
CA SER A 167 10.80 -8.31 -8.14
C SER A 167 10.69 -8.68 -6.66
N LEU A 168 9.75 -8.07 -5.92
CA LEU A 168 9.48 -8.36 -4.51
C LEU A 168 8.33 -9.36 -4.36
N VAL A 169 7.29 -9.21 -5.17
CA VAL A 169 6.05 -9.99 -5.09
C VAL A 169 6.19 -11.36 -5.73
N PHE A 170 6.75 -11.46 -6.94
CA PHE A 170 6.81 -12.73 -7.66
C PHE A 170 7.63 -13.80 -6.93
N PRO A 171 8.79 -13.51 -6.30
CA PRO A 171 9.50 -14.50 -5.50
C PRO A 171 8.70 -14.98 -4.28
N ALA A 172 7.71 -14.22 -3.81
CA ALA A 172 6.83 -14.60 -2.72
C ALA A 172 5.59 -15.39 -3.18
N MET A 173 5.34 -15.47 -4.49
CA MET A 173 4.28 -16.32 -5.04
C MET A 173 4.75 -17.78 -5.05
N THR A 174 3.94 -18.69 -4.51
CA THR A 174 4.22 -20.13 -4.56
C THR A 174 2.93 -20.87 -4.85
N SER A 175 2.92 -21.68 -5.91
CA SER A 175 1.75 -22.49 -6.29
C SER A 175 0.46 -21.66 -6.45
N GLY A 176 0.54 -20.47 -7.04
CA GLY A 176 -0.62 -19.64 -7.35
C GLY A 176 -1.14 -18.74 -6.22
N PHE A 177 -0.49 -18.75 -5.04
CA PHE A 177 -0.84 -17.87 -3.92
C PHE A 177 0.38 -17.18 -3.31
N LEU A 178 0.13 -16.04 -2.68
CA LEU A 178 1.14 -15.21 -2.03
C LEU A 178 1.53 -15.81 -0.68
N ALA A 179 2.77 -16.29 -0.53
CA ALA A 179 3.28 -16.97 0.67
C ALA A 179 4.65 -16.42 1.15
N PRO A 180 4.75 -15.12 1.47
CA PRO A 180 6.02 -14.47 1.74
C PRO A 180 6.65 -14.96 3.05
N THR A 181 7.94 -15.27 2.99
CA THR A 181 8.78 -15.55 4.16
C THR A 181 9.05 -14.28 4.96
N LYS A 182 9.45 -14.42 6.23
CA LYS A 182 9.89 -13.26 7.05
C LYS A 182 10.97 -12.43 6.37
N VAL A 183 11.93 -13.09 5.70
CA VAL A 183 13.02 -12.41 4.99
C VAL A 183 12.48 -11.58 3.82
N GLN A 184 11.53 -12.12 3.04
CA GLN A 184 10.90 -11.38 1.94
C GLN A 184 10.08 -10.18 2.46
N ARG A 185 9.31 -10.37 3.54
CA ARG A 185 8.57 -9.28 4.21
C ARG A 185 9.51 -8.16 4.66
N LEU A 186 10.62 -8.49 5.33
CA LEU A 186 11.65 -7.52 5.70
C LEU A 186 12.41 -6.93 4.51
N GLY A 187 12.45 -7.65 3.38
CA GLY A 187 12.95 -7.14 2.10
C GLY A 187 12.10 -5.99 1.58
N TYR A 188 10.77 -6.11 1.67
CA TYR A 188 9.85 -5.03 1.31
C TYR A 188 10.04 -3.77 2.16
N MET A 189 10.37 -3.90 3.45
CA MET A 189 10.72 -2.76 4.29
C MET A 189 11.89 -1.93 3.71
N LYS A 190 12.84 -2.56 3.01
CA LYS A 190 13.95 -1.84 2.35
C LYS A 190 13.50 -1.07 1.10
N TRP A 191 12.38 -1.46 0.50
CA TRP A 191 11.77 -0.76 -0.61
C TRP A 191 11.03 0.50 -0.15
N LEU A 192 10.43 0.51 1.05
CA LEU A 192 9.93 1.76 1.64
C LEU A 192 11.10 2.73 1.90
N HIS A 193 10.87 4.02 1.91
CA HIS A 193 11.85 5.04 2.29
C HIS A 193 11.72 5.38 3.77
N VAL A 194 10.50 5.65 4.24
CA VAL A 194 10.23 6.20 5.58
C VAL A 194 9.14 5.48 6.34
N TYR A 195 8.15 4.89 5.67
CA TYR A 195 6.98 4.35 6.34
C TYR A 195 7.34 3.21 7.30
N ALA A 196 6.90 3.33 8.56
CA ALA A 196 7.13 2.35 9.61
C ALA A 196 8.61 1.99 9.84
N LYS A 197 9.51 2.95 9.61
CA LYS A 197 10.95 2.80 9.84
C LYS A 197 11.42 3.61 11.03
N ASP A 198 12.53 3.12 11.59
CA ASP A 198 13.18 3.78 12.71
C ASP A 198 14.03 4.97 12.23
N PHE A 199 14.64 4.82 11.05
CA PHE A 199 15.49 5.80 10.38
C PHE A 199 15.36 5.68 8.87
N ALA A 200 15.69 6.75 8.16
CA ALA A 200 15.83 6.78 6.71
C ALA A 200 17.32 6.87 6.34
N SER A 201 17.73 6.15 5.31
CA SER A 201 19.05 6.31 4.69
C SER A 201 18.92 7.31 3.55
N LEU A 202 19.63 8.43 3.63
CA LEU A 202 19.45 9.57 2.75
C LEU A 202 20.75 9.86 1.98
N PRO A 203 20.68 10.32 0.72
CA PRO A 203 21.82 10.93 0.05
C PRO A 203 22.40 12.06 0.89
N VAL A 204 23.73 12.25 0.85
CA VAL A 204 24.43 13.26 1.65
C VAL A 204 23.80 14.64 1.49
N ARG A 205 23.45 14.99 0.25
CA ARG A 205 22.76 16.23 -0.10
C ARG A 205 21.42 16.39 0.63
N MET A 206 20.56 15.37 0.63
CA MET A 206 19.27 15.40 1.31
C MET A 206 19.42 15.38 2.84
N ALA A 207 20.41 14.64 3.37
CA ALA A 207 20.69 14.61 4.79
C ALA A 207 21.09 16.00 5.33
N ALA A 208 21.88 16.76 4.58
CA ALA A 208 22.22 18.13 4.94
C ALA A 208 20.97 19.03 5.03
N LEU A 209 19.99 18.87 4.14
CA LEU A 209 18.72 19.60 4.24
C LEU A 209 17.90 19.19 5.47
N VAL A 210 17.91 17.91 5.86
CA VAL A 210 17.27 17.46 7.12
C VAL A 210 17.91 18.14 8.32
N ASP A 211 19.25 18.19 8.36
CA ASP A 211 19.99 18.79 9.46
C ASP A 211 19.72 20.31 9.54
N ASP A 212 19.77 21.01 8.39
CA ASP A 212 19.45 22.43 8.30
C ASP A 212 18.01 22.72 8.74
N TYR A 213 17.05 21.90 8.29
CA TYR A 213 15.65 22.01 8.69
C TYR A 213 15.48 21.82 10.20
N ALA A 214 16.08 20.76 10.77
CA ALA A 214 16.00 20.46 12.19
C ALA A 214 16.59 21.60 13.03
N ASN A 215 17.76 22.11 12.65
CA ASN A 215 18.40 23.25 13.32
C ASN A 215 17.53 24.51 13.29
N GLN A 216 16.90 24.79 12.14
CA GLN A 216 16.03 25.97 12.01
C GLN A 216 14.75 25.81 12.83
N VAL A 217 14.14 24.62 12.82
CA VAL A 217 12.97 24.32 13.65
C VAL A 217 13.29 24.43 15.13
N GLU A 218 14.42 23.89 15.59
CA GLU A 218 14.83 23.99 17.01
C GLU A 218 15.00 25.44 17.45
N ARG A 219 15.59 26.29 16.59
CA ARG A 219 15.71 27.73 16.87
C ARG A 219 14.35 28.42 16.98
N LEU A 220 13.41 28.10 16.08
CA LEU A 220 12.07 28.69 16.09
C LEU A 220 11.23 28.18 17.26
N ASP A 221 11.37 26.91 17.63
CA ASP A 221 10.72 26.29 18.80
C ASP A 221 11.22 26.94 20.10
N ALA A 222 12.54 27.18 20.21
CA ALA A 222 13.14 27.82 21.36
C ALA A 222 12.69 29.27 21.60
N LEU A 223 12.10 29.94 20.59
CA LEU A 223 11.50 31.27 20.79
C LEU A 223 10.21 31.20 21.61
N GLY A 224 9.54 30.04 21.68
CA GLY A 224 8.27 29.85 22.39
C GLY A 224 7.06 30.51 21.72
N GLU A 225 7.27 31.39 20.74
CA GLU A 225 6.21 32.08 20.02
C GLU A 225 5.70 31.25 18.84
N PRO A 226 4.41 31.37 18.47
CA PRO A 226 3.90 30.75 17.27
C PRO A 226 4.56 31.32 16.00
N TRP A 227 4.86 30.46 15.03
CA TRP A 227 5.48 30.86 13.77
C TRP A 227 4.83 30.17 12.56
N SER A 228 4.77 30.89 11.44
CA SER A 228 4.16 30.41 10.19
C SER A 228 5.20 29.71 9.31
N ARG A 229 4.94 28.46 8.94
CA ARG A 229 5.79 27.71 7.98
C ARG A 229 5.80 28.30 6.58
N TYR A 230 4.76 29.05 6.22
CA TYR A 230 4.66 29.66 4.89
C TYR A 230 5.43 30.99 4.83
N GLU A 231 5.43 31.76 5.91
CA GLU A 231 6.10 33.08 5.97
C GLU A 231 7.58 32.97 6.33
N THR A 232 8.00 31.86 6.92
CA THR A 232 9.40 31.62 7.31
C THR A 232 10.23 31.23 6.09
N THR A 233 10.80 32.22 5.41
CA THR A 233 11.62 32.03 4.20
C THR A 233 12.93 31.28 4.42
N SER A 234 13.41 31.19 5.66
CA SER A 234 14.62 30.44 6.02
C SER A 234 14.38 28.93 6.22
N LEU A 235 13.13 28.47 6.18
CA LEU A 235 12.78 27.06 6.36
C LEU A 235 12.63 26.37 5.00
N TYR A 236 13.68 25.67 4.57
CA TYR A 236 13.70 24.98 3.27
C TYR A 236 13.11 23.58 3.32
N ASP A 237 12.36 23.19 2.29
CA ASP A 237 11.86 21.83 2.12
C ASP A 237 13.01 20.84 1.87
N VAL A 238 12.90 19.64 2.43
CA VAL A 238 13.93 18.57 2.34
C VAL A 238 13.77 17.79 1.03
N PHE A 239 14.05 18.44 -0.10
CA PHE A 239 13.87 17.88 -1.42
C PHE A 239 15.16 17.31 -2.03
N GLU A 240 15.06 16.18 -2.73
CA GLU A 240 16.14 15.56 -3.49
C GLU A 240 15.64 15.22 -4.90
N PRO A 241 15.97 16.03 -5.93
CA PRO A 241 15.44 15.86 -7.29
C PRO A 241 15.72 14.49 -7.90
N THR A 242 16.81 13.82 -7.50
CA THR A 242 17.17 12.48 -8.01
C THR A 242 16.12 11.43 -7.67
N LEU A 243 15.40 11.60 -6.56
CA LEU A 243 14.31 10.70 -6.15
C LEU A 243 13.08 10.80 -7.05
N VAL A 244 12.93 11.93 -7.76
CA VAL A 244 11.86 12.19 -8.73
C VAL A 244 12.40 12.41 -10.15
N SER A 245 13.54 11.77 -10.44
CA SER A 245 14.24 11.97 -11.71
C SER A 245 13.44 11.47 -12.91
N THR A 246 12.59 10.45 -12.76
CA THR A 246 11.76 9.96 -13.85
C THR A 246 10.78 11.02 -14.31
N ALA A 247 10.05 11.65 -13.39
CA ALA A 247 9.09 12.70 -13.69
C ALA A 247 9.77 13.95 -14.26
N LEU A 248 10.91 14.36 -13.70
CA LEU A 248 11.68 15.52 -14.19
C LEU A 248 12.36 15.28 -15.54
N SER A 249 12.52 14.03 -15.96
CA SER A 249 13.09 13.67 -17.27
C SER A 249 12.04 13.55 -18.38
N LEU A 250 10.75 13.62 -18.05
CA LEU A 250 9.70 13.56 -19.07
C LEU A 250 9.72 14.81 -19.97
N PRO A 251 9.36 14.67 -21.25
CA PRO A 251 9.05 15.82 -22.11
C PRO A 251 7.93 16.65 -21.47
N HIS A 252 8.02 17.98 -21.58
CA HIS A 252 7.04 18.90 -20.99
C HIS A 252 6.86 18.72 -19.47
N ASN A 253 7.91 18.32 -18.75
CA ASN A 253 7.90 18.39 -17.30
C ASN A 253 7.73 19.84 -16.82
N MET A 254 7.29 20.01 -15.58
CA MET A 254 7.02 21.31 -14.98
C MET A 254 8.16 21.76 -14.04
N GLY A 255 9.41 21.42 -14.39
CA GLY A 255 10.58 21.77 -13.57
C GLY A 255 10.68 23.26 -13.29
N HIS A 256 10.24 24.12 -14.22
CA HIS A 256 10.21 25.58 -14.05
C HIS A 256 9.28 26.04 -12.91
N LEU A 257 8.21 25.32 -12.62
CA LEU A 257 7.35 25.59 -11.45
C LEU A 257 7.94 24.99 -10.16
N ALA A 258 8.62 23.84 -10.25
CA ALA A 258 9.25 23.20 -9.10
C ALA A 258 10.43 24.02 -8.54
N PHE A 259 11.31 24.48 -9.42
CA PHE A 259 12.56 25.17 -9.05
C PHE A 259 12.49 26.69 -9.17
N GLY A 260 11.46 27.22 -9.85
CA GLY A 260 11.47 28.59 -10.37
C GLY A 260 12.17 28.63 -11.73
N ALA A 261 11.76 29.57 -12.59
CA ALA A 261 12.22 29.64 -13.98
C ALA A 261 13.75 29.80 -14.09
N GLU A 262 14.34 30.69 -13.29
CA GLU A 262 15.77 31.00 -13.34
C GLU A 262 16.63 29.79 -12.93
N LEU A 263 16.38 29.21 -11.75
CA LEU A 263 17.11 28.05 -11.26
C LEU A 263 16.89 26.84 -12.17
N TRP A 264 15.69 26.66 -12.74
CA TRP A 264 15.45 25.57 -13.69
C TRP A 264 16.33 25.67 -14.93
N VAL A 265 16.49 26.86 -15.51
CA VAL A 265 17.39 27.09 -16.64
C VAL A 265 18.86 26.87 -16.24
N GLU A 266 19.28 27.33 -15.06
CA GLU A 266 20.63 27.08 -14.53
C GLU A 266 20.94 25.59 -14.42
N LEU A 267 19.94 24.79 -14.00
CA LEU A 267 20.04 23.33 -13.89
C LEU A 267 19.95 22.60 -15.24
N GLY A 268 19.92 23.32 -16.37
CA GLY A 268 19.86 22.78 -17.73
C GLY A 268 18.45 22.46 -18.21
N GLY A 269 17.44 22.92 -17.49
CA GLY A 269 16.03 22.76 -17.82
C GLY A 269 15.57 23.66 -18.97
N VAL A 270 14.51 23.24 -19.66
CA VAL A 270 13.83 24.03 -20.70
C VAL A 270 12.54 24.61 -20.12
N LEU A 271 12.30 25.90 -20.34
CA LEU A 271 11.07 26.55 -19.90
C LEU A 271 9.87 26.06 -20.72
N SER A 272 8.76 25.86 -20.04
CA SER A 272 7.45 25.70 -20.70
C SER A 272 7.10 26.98 -21.46
N ASP A 273 6.31 26.85 -22.53
CA ASP A 273 5.69 27.99 -23.22
C ASP A 273 4.56 28.64 -22.38
N GLY A 274 4.31 28.10 -21.18
CA GLY A 274 3.32 28.59 -20.23
C GLY A 274 1.88 28.27 -20.61
N ARG A 275 1.66 27.47 -21.66
CA ARG A 275 0.33 27.00 -22.07
C ARG A 275 -0.07 25.72 -21.36
N ASP A 276 0.82 25.13 -20.57
CA ASP A 276 0.42 24.00 -19.73
C ASP A 276 -0.61 24.45 -18.68
N PRO A 277 -1.60 23.60 -18.37
CA PRO A 277 -2.75 23.99 -17.57
C PRO A 277 -2.40 24.48 -16.16
N LEU A 278 -1.35 23.92 -15.56
CA LEU A 278 -0.96 24.28 -14.20
C LEU A 278 -0.26 25.63 -14.15
N THR A 279 0.64 25.90 -15.09
CA THR A 279 1.24 27.23 -15.22
C THR A 279 0.16 28.26 -15.49
N ALA A 280 -0.80 27.97 -16.38
CA ALA A 280 -1.94 28.85 -16.64
C ALA A 280 -2.81 29.07 -15.40
N TYR A 281 -3.09 28.01 -14.62
CA TYR A 281 -3.82 28.10 -13.35
C TYR A 281 -3.10 29.01 -12.35
N PHE A 282 -1.83 28.75 -12.04
CA PHE A 282 -1.08 29.56 -11.08
C PHE A 282 -0.85 30.99 -11.57
N LYS A 283 -0.72 31.20 -12.88
CA LYS A 283 -0.71 32.55 -13.46
C LYS A 283 -2.03 33.28 -13.19
N GLY A 284 -3.16 32.62 -13.42
CA GLY A 284 -4.49 33.18 -13.14
C GLY A 284 -4.73 33.46 -11.66
N GLN A 285 -4.10 32.69 -10.76
CA GLN A 285 -4.14 32.91 -9.31
C GLN A 285 -3.10 33.92 -8.81
N GLY A 286 -2.20 34.43 -9.66
CA GLY A 286 -1.11 35.32 -9.23
C GLY A 286 -0.09 34.65 -8.31
N LEU A 287 0.09 33.34 -8.43
CA LEU A 287 0.93 32.53 -7.55
C LEU A 287 2.29 32.15 -8.16
N LEU A 288 2.60 32.57 -9.39
CA LEU A 288 3.87 32.21 -10.05
C LEU A 288 5.11 32.74 -9.34
N ASP A 289 4.99 33.84 -8.61
CA ASP A 289 6.09 34.45 -7.84
C ASP A 289 6.15 33.93 -6.38
N ALA A 290 5.36 32.91 -6.04
CA ALA A 290 5.39 32.31 -4.71
C ALA A 290 6.76 31.66 -4.42
N PRO A 291 7.24 31.70 -3.18
CA PRO A 291 8.53 31.10 -2.82
C PRO A 291 8.53 29.60 -3.11
N THR A 292 9.64 29.07 -3.62
CA THR A 292 9.76 27.64 -3.92
C THR A 292 10.02 26.79 -2.67
N PHE A 293 10.47 27.42 -1.58
CA PHE A 293 11.00 26.79 -0.37
C PHE A 293 12.19 25.85 -0.65
N LEU A 294 12.85 26.00 -1.80
CA LEU A 294 14.05 25.26 -2.16
C LEU A 294 15.29 26.12 -1.90
N ARG A 295 16.42 25.49 -1.54
CA ARG A 295 17.71 26.18 -1.37
C ARG A 295 18.45 26.27 -2.72
N PRO A 296 18.54 27.43 -3.40
CA PRO A 296 18.94 27.48 -4.82
C PRO A 296 20.29 26.83 -5.14
N SER A 297 21.32 27.11 -4.33
CA SER A 297 22.68 26.60 -4.53
C SER A 297 22.86 25.12 -4.17
N HIS A 298 21.81 24.43 -3.76
CA HIS A 298 21.91 23.05 -3.25
C HIS A 298 21.79 22.00 -4.35
N TYR A 299 21.14 22.33 -5.47
CA TYR A 299 20.68 21.33 -6.44
C TYR A 299 21.59 21.16 -7.66
N SER A 300 22.82 21.68 -7.66
CA SER A 300 23.77 21.46 -8.75
C SER A 300 24.76 20.34 -8.39
N PRO A 301 24.89 19.26 -9.19
CA PRO A 301 24.12 18.94 -10.40
C PRO A 301 22.68 18.51 -10.07
N LEU A 302 21.73 18.67 -11.00
CA LEU A 302 20.30 18.34 -10.77
C LEU A 302 20.13 16.92 -10.22
N PHE A 303 20.76 15.94 -10.88
CA PHE A 303 20.72 14.53 -10.49
C PHE A 303 22.07 14.06 -9.94
N LEU A 304 22.03 13.37 -8.81
CA LEU A 304 23.19 12.70 -8.22
C LEU A 304 23.48 11.39 -8.97
N PRO A 305 24.77 11.00 -9.07
CA PRO A 305 25.14 9.67 -9.54
C PRO A 305 24.49 8.55 -8.70
N LEU A 306 24.20 7.41 -9.34
CA LEU A 306 23.60 6.25 -8.65
C LEU A 306 24.46 5.71 -7.50
N SER A 307 25.79 5.88 -7.55
CA SER A 307 26.70 5.54 -6.45
C SER A 307 26.35 6.29 -5.17
N ASP A 308 25.97 7.56 -5.32
CA ASP A 308 25.71 8.48 -4.21
C ASP A 308 24.30 8.26 -3.67
N MET A 309 23.40 7.73 -4.50
CA MET A 309 22.04 7.35 -4.09
C MET A 309 21.96 5.97 -3.42
N ARG A 310 22.98 5.11 -3.57
CA ARG A 310 22.95 3.70 -3.12
C ARG A 310 24.13 3.28 -2.25
N SER A 311 24.92 4.25 -1.79
CA SER A 311 26.09 3.94 -0.95
C SER A 311 25.68 3.19 0.33
N LYS A 312 26.51 2.24 0.76
CA LYS A 312 26.35 1.60 2.07
C LYS A 312 26.62 2.57 3.23
N SER A 313 27.32 3.67 2.95
CA SER A 313 27.67 4.72 3.91
C SER A 313 26.71 5.92 3.92
N LEU A 314 25.52 5.78 3.32
CA LEU A 314 24.53 6.85 3.34
C LEU A 314 24.20 7.28 4.78
N PRO A 315 24.23 8.59 5.08
CA PRO A 315 23.80 9.11 6.37
C PRO A 315 22.41 8.60 6.75
N ARG A 316 22.25 8.29 8.04
CA ARG A 316 20.97 7.88 8.61
C ARG A 316 20.40 9.04 9.42
N ARG A 317 19.11 9.31 9.24
CA ARG A 317 18.36 10.31 10.01
C ARG A 317 17.13 9.68 10.60
N ASP A 318 16.72 10.18 11.75
CA ASP A 318 15.55 9.67 12.46
C ASP A 318 14.28 9.91 11.64
N VAL A 319 13.33 9.00 11.81
CA VAL A 319 11.99 9.14 11.24
C VAL A 319 11.01 9.36 12.38
N PHE A 320 10.30 10.47 12.36
CA PHE A 320 9.27 10.83 13.32
C PHE A 320 7.96 10.14 12.96
N THR A 321 7.17 9.80 13.98
CA THR A 321 5.86 9.15 13.82
C THR A 321 4.81 10.04 14.46
N TYR A 322 3.73 10.32 13.73
CA TYR A 322 2.61 11.09 14.24
C TYR A 322 1.32 10.30 14.13
N ARG A 323 0.36 10.63 14.99
CA ARG A 323 -1.01 10.11 14.91
C ARG A 323 -2.02 11.25 15.00
N ASN A 324 -2.86 11.30 13.98
CA ASN A 324 -4.18 11.90 14.00
C ASN A 324 -5.20 10.75 13.81
N ASP A 325 -6.17 10.88 12.90
CA ASP A 325 -7.02 9.77 12.45
C ASP A 325 -6.25 8.64 11.75
N LYS A 326 -5.06 8.94 11.24
CA LYS A 326 -4.15 8.03 10.55
C LYS A 326 -2.74 8.12 11.16
N GLN A 327 -1.90 7.19 10.73
CA GLN A 327 -0.48 7.15 11.12
C GLN A 327 0.31 7.88 10.05
N LEU A 328 1.12 8.85 10.45
CA LEU A 328 2.00 9.62 9.57
C LEU A 328 3.46 9.34 9.95
N TRP A 329 4.35 9.36 8.96
CA TRP A 329 5.79 9.22 9.14
C TRP A 329 6.51 10.31 8.36
N SER A 330 7.53 10.93 8.95
CA SER A 330 8.28 12.02 8.31
C SER A 330 9.75 12.01 8.76
N ILE A 331 10.64 12.53 7.92
CA ILE A 331 12.04 12.83 8.29
C ILE A 331 12.20 14.24 8.86
N THR A 332 11.14 15.05 8.82
CA THR A 332 11.10 16.39 9.40
C THR A 332 10.20 16.40 10.63
N LYS A 333 10.65 17.07 11.69
CA LYS A 333 9.87 17.30 12.90
C LYS A 333 9.15 18.64 12.82
N ILE A 334 7.88 18.69 13.21
CA ILE A 334 7.13 19.96 13.33
C ILE A 334 6.67 20.12 14.79
N PRO A 335 7.10 21.19 15.48
CA PRO A 335 6.74 21.48 16.87
C PRO A 335 5.33 22.03 16.98
N GLU A 336 4.80 22.07 18.21
CA GLU A 336 3.43 22.53 18.50
C GLU A 336 3.21 24.02 18.19
N ASN A 337 4.26 24.86 18.31
CA ASN A 337 4.19 26.29 17.98
C ASN A 337 4.29 26.57 16.46
N SER A 338 4.39 25.53 15.62
CA SER A 338 4.40 25.68 14.16
C SER A 338 2.99 25.74 13.57
N GLN A 339 2.66 26.86 12.94
CA GLN A 339 1.35 27.12 12.34
C GLN A 339 1.38 27.00 10.80
N GLY A 340 0.26 26.54 10.25
CA GLY A 340 0.01 26.56 8.81
C GLY A 340 -0.61 27.88 8.34
N ARG A 341 -0.80 28.04 7.03
CA ARG A 341 -1.26 29.30 6.40
C ARG A 341 -2.69 29.71 6.79
N ARG A 342 -3.50 28.78 7.28
CA ARG A 342 -4.86 29.05 7.79
C ARG A 342 -5.08 28.24 9.07
N SER A 343 -5.39 28.93 10.17
CA SER A 343 -5.82 28.33 11.43
C SER A 343 -7.25 27.80 11.32
N PHE A 344 -7.48 26.78 10.49
CA PHE A 344 -8.71 26.01 10.63
C PHE A 344 -8.61 25.20 11.92
N VAL A 345 -9.33 25.67 12.95
CA VAL A 345 -9.27 25.23 14.35
C VAL A 345 -9.80 23.78 14.56
N ASP A 346 -10.34 23.13 13.53
CA ASP A 346 -11.14 21.91 13.72
C ASP A 346 -10.41 20.57 13.50
N SER A 347 -9.19 20.54 12.97
CA SER A 347 -8.46 19.26 12.86
C SER A 347 -7.55 19.05 14.08
N ALA A 348 -7.76 17.95 14.80
CA ALA A 348 -6.92 17.57 15.94
C ALA A 348 -5.42 17.62 15.57
N THR A 349 -4.64 18.40 16.32
CA THR A 349 -3.20 18.53 16.15
C THR A 349 -2.54 17.14 16.17
N PRO A 350 -1.75 16.77 15.15
CA PRO A 350 -1.09 15.46 15.11
C PRO A 350 -0.20 15.25 16.34
N ARG A 351 -0.43 14.18 17.11
CA ARG A 351 0.38 13.83 18.28
C ARG A 351 1.61 13.03 17.85
N GLU A 352 2.80 13.47 18.25
CA GLU A 352 4.01 12.67 18.08
C GLU A 352 3.92 11.38 18.93
N ILE A 353 4.23 10.24 18.31
CA ILE A 353 4.30 8.94 18.98
C ILE A 353 5.77 8.62 19.23
N VAL A 354 6.11 8.42 20.51
CA VAL A 354 7.47 8.12 20.96
C VAL A 354 7.53 6.82 21.77
N GLY A 355 8.74 6.43 22.17
CA GLY A 355 8.98 5.32 23.10
C GLY A 355 8.46 3.96 22.62
N ASP A 356 7.91 3.16 23.54
CA ASP A 356 7.46 1.80 23.23
C ASP A 356 6.22 1.76 22.35
N GLU A 357 5.38 2.81 22.35
CA GLU A 357 4.28 2.91 21.39
C GLU A 357 4.82 2.95 19.96
N ARG A 358 5.81 3.81 19.69
CA ARG A 358 6.47 3.90 18.37
C ARG A 358 7.15 2.59 17.99
N LYS A 359 7.90 1.96 18.91
CA LYS A 359 8.59 0.69 18.64
C LYS A 359 7.64 -0.40 18.17
N ARG A 360 6.43 -0.47 18.72
CA ARG A 360 5.39 -1.45 18.31
C ARG A 360 4.84 -1.19 16.91
N MET A 361 4.93 0.03 16.41
CA MET A 361 4.47 0.44 15.08
C MET A 361 5.51 0.22 13.97
N LEU A 362 6.77 -0.04 14.33
CA LEU A 362 7.83 -0.30 13.35
C LEU A 362 7.55 -1.57 12.54
N PHE A 363 7.78 -1.50 11.23
CA PHE A 363 7.57 -2.61 10.31
C PHE A 363 8.33 -3.86 10.76
N LYS A 364 9.60 -3.68 11.14
CA LYS A 364 10.46 -4.74 11.65
C LYS A 364 9.84 -5.42 12.88
N HIS A 365 9.35 -4.63 13.84
CA HIS A 365 8.70 -5.17 15.04
C HIS A 365 7.45 -5.97 14.68
N ILE A 366 6.60 -5.44 13.78
CA ILE A 366 5.39 -6.13 13.32
C ILE A 366 5.75 -7.50 12.71
N VAL A 367 6.76 -7.57 11.84
CA VAL A 367 7.14 -8.82 11.16
C VAL A 367 7.86 -9.82 12.09
N GLU A 368 8.74 -9.33 12.96
CA GLU A 368 9.60 -10.19 13.78
C GLU A 368 8.93 -10.62 15.09
N ASN A 369 8.27 -9.68 15.77
CA ASN A 369 7.77 -9.84 17.13
C ASN A 369 6.26 -10.10 17.20
N THR A 370 5.52 -9.78 16.13
CA THR A 370 4.08 -10.02 16.07
C THR A 370 3.74 -11.11 15.06
N LYS A 371 2.52 -11.63 15.16
CA LYS A 371 1.90 -12.50 14.13
C LYS A 371 1.01 -11.68 13.20
N GLY A 372 1.13 -10.36 13.30
CA GLY A 372 0.39 -9.39 12.54
C GLY A 372 0.85 -9.34 11.09
N VAL A 373 0.00 -8.69 10.33
CA VAL A 373 0.21 -8.36 8.94
C VAL A 373 0.71 -6.91 8.93
N ALA A 374 1.85 -6.66 8.30
CA ALA A 374 2.35 -5.30 8.13
C ALA A 374 1.57 -4.64 6.99
N ILE A 375 2.13 -3.61 6.36
CA ILE A 375 1.48 -2.94 5.22
C ILE A 375 2.25 -3.25 3.94
N GLY A 376 1.55 -3.32 2.82
CA GLY A 376 2.14 -3.45 1.49
C GLY A 376 1.75 -4.73 0.75
N PRO A 377 2.35 -4.96 -0.42
CA PRO A 377 1.89 -5.98 -1.36
C PRO A 377 2.17 -7.42 -0.93
N LEU A 378 3.04 -7.61 0.07
CA LEU A 378 3.31 -8.91 0.69
C LEU A 378 2.41 -9.20 1.91
N GLU A 379 1.54 -8.26 2.26
CA GLU A 379 0.84 -8.22 3.55
C GLU A 379 -0.67 -8.21 3.35
N TYR A 380 -1.17 -8.93 2.35
CA TYR A 380 -2.61 -9.03 2.14
C TYR A 380 -3.26 -10.19 2.90
N SER A 381 -4.57 -10.12 3.02
CA SER A 381 -5.40 -11.18 3.58
C SER A 381 -5.16 -12.51 2.86
N GLY A 382 -5.27 -13.62 3.57
CA GLY A 382 -5.21 -14.93 2.93
C GLY A 382 -3.82 -15.36 2.45
N ASN A 383 -2.75 -14.73 2.91
CA ASN A 383 -1.39 -15.19 2.64
C ASN A 383 -1.23 -16.69 2.97
N GLY A 384 -0.73 -17.43 1.99
CA GLY A 384 -0.30 -18.80 2.14
C GLY A 384 0.96 -18.91 2.98
N ARG A 385 1.43 -20.13 3.17
CA ARG A 385 2.54 -20.45 4.08
C ARG A 385 3.40 -21.55 3.53
N VAL A 386 4.70 -21.37 3.67
CA VAL A 386 5.66 -22.42 3.36
C VAL A 386 5.90 -23.26 4.62
N VAL A 387 5.50 -24.54 4.57
CA VAL A 387 5.68 -25.53 5.63
C VAL A 387 6.73 -26.54 5.22
N SER A 388 7.65 -26.87 6.12
CA SER A 388 8.64 -27.92 5.88
C SER A 388 8.06 -29.31 6.19
N VAL A 389 8.04 -30.17 5.18
CA VAL A 389 7.62 -31.58 5.24
C VAL A 389 8.83 -32.44 4.88
N GLY A 390 9.52 -32.94 5.91
CA GLY A 390 10.85 -33.53 5.76
C GLY A 390 11.86 -32.52 5.19
N ARG A 391 12.49 -32.87 4.06
CA ARG A 391 13.39 -31.97 3.32
C ARG A 391 12.67 -31.06 2.32
N LYS A 392 11.38 -31.28 2.06
CA LYS A 392 10.60 -30.52 1.09
C LYS A 392 9.95 -29.31 1.76
N LYS A 393 9.87 -28.19 1.03
CA LYS A 393 9.08 -27.02 1.40
C LYS A 393 7.79 -27.06 0.59
N ILE A 394 6.65 -27.09 1.27
CA ILE A 394 5.33 -27.15 0.64
C ILE A 394 4.58 -25.88 0.99
N ALA A 395 4.09 -25.20 -0.04
CA ALA A 395 3.22 -24.06 0.15
C ALA A 395 1.81 -24.53 0.49
N THR A 396 1.19 -23.90 1.47
CA THR A 396 -0.17 -24.18 1.93
C THR A 396 -0.99 -22.90 1.84
N PRO A 397 -2.22 -22.96 1.31
CA PRO A 397 -3.00 -21.75 1.07
C PRO A 397 -3.59 -21.15 2.35
N CYS A 398 -3.68 -21.93 3.43
CA CYS A 398 -4.18 -21.46 4.70
C CYS A 398 -3.70 -22.35 5.86
N LEU A 399 -3.92 -21.87 7.08
CA LEU A 399 -3.67 -22.66 8.29
C LEU A 399 -4.60 -23.86 8.34
N GLY A 400 -4.05 -25.04 8.65
CA GLY A 400 -4.83 -26.28 8.69
C GLY A 400 -5.14 -26.88 7.32
N SER A 401 -4.47 -26.43 6.26
CA SER A 401 -4.56 -27.03 4.93
C SER A 401 -4.35 -28.55 4.99
N THR A 402 -5.22 -29.30 4.32
CA THR A 402 -5.13 -30.75 4.21
C THR A 402 -4.27 -31.20 3.01
N THR A 403 -3.56 -30.25 2.36
CA THR A 403 -2.55 -30.54 1.32
C THR A 403 -1.25 -31.10 1.91
N ILE A 404 -1.03 -30.96 3.21
CA ILE A 404 0.11 -31.54 3.92
C ILE A 404 -0.38 -32.63 4.89
N PRO A 405 0.49 -33.54 5.37
CA PRO A 405 0.10 -34.53 6.37
C PRO A 405 -0.38 -33.88 7.68
N GLU A 406 -1.33 -34.53 8.36
CA GLU A 406 -1.98 -34.01 9.58
C GLU A 406 -1.00 -33.60 10.67
N HIS A 407 -0.02 -34.44 10.96
CA HIS A 407 1.01 -34.14 11.98
C HIS A 407 1.85 -32.91 11.63
N HIS A 408 2.10 -32.64 10.34
CA HIS A 408 2.78 -31.42 9.89
C HIS A 408 1.87 -30.19 10.03
N ALA A 409 0.58 -30.31 9.74
CA ALA A 409 -0.39 -29.23 9.95
C ALA A 409 -0.52 -28.87 11.43
N LEU A 410 -0.60 -29.87 12.32
CA LEU A 410 -0.61 -29.66 13.78
C LEU A 410 0.70 -29.05 14.29
N ARG A 411 1.85 -29.47 13.74
CA ARG A 411 3.14 -28.86 14.07
C ARG A 411 3.24 -27.40 13.64
N ASP A 412 2.81 -27.05 12.42
CA ASP A 412 2.76 -25.65 11.97
C ASP A 412 1.84 -24.83 12.90
N LEU A 413 0.67 -25.37 13.23
CA LEU A 413 -0.27 -24.75 14.15
C LEU A 413 0.35 -24.50 15.53
N LYS A 414 1.02 -25.50 16.12
CA LYS A 414 1.70 -25.36 17.42
C LYS A 414 2.77 -24.29 17.37
N SER A 415 3.57 -24.25 16.29
CA SER A 415 4.62 -23.25 16.10
C SER A 415 4.10 -21.82 16.13
N ARG A 416 2.84 -21.60 15.72
CA ARG A 416 2.20 -20.29 15.82
C ARG A 416 1.88 -19.88 17.23
N HIS A 417 1.64 -20.80 18.15
CA HIS A 417 1.26 -20.42 19.52
C HIS A 417 2.47 -20.26 20.43
N LEU A 418 3.62 -20.82 20.02
CA LEU A 418 4.87 -20.60 20.71
C LEU A 418 5.27 -19.11 20.71
N PRO A 419 5.78 -18.59 21.83
CA PRO A 419 6.41 -17.28 21.87
C PRO A 419 7.56 -17.20 20.86
N THR A 420 7.66 -16.06 20.18
CA THR A 420 8.77 -15.77 19.26
C THR A 420 9.66 -14.71 19.88
N GLY A 421 10.92 -15.03 20.12
CA GLY A 421 11.92 -14.08 20.60
C GLY A 421 13.23 -14.78 21.00
N PRO A 422 14.39 -14.13 20.85
CA PRO A 422 15.64 -14.64 21.39
C PRO A 422 15.52 -14.77 22.92
N GLY A 423 15.97 -15.90 23.47
CA GLY A 423 15.96 -16.16 24.92
C GLY A 423 14.60 -16.54 25.54
N VAL A 424 13.50 -16.57 24.78
CA VAL A 424 12.19 -16.94 25.33
C VAL A 424 12.04 -18.46 25.36
N ARG A 425 11.75 -19.01 26.54
CA ARG A 425 11.42 -20.44 26.71
C ARG A 425 10.22 -20.78 25.83
N ARG A 426 10.37 -21.78 24.96
CA ARG A 426 9.36 -22.18 23.97
C ARG A 426 8.27 -23.04 24.61
N GLU A 427 7.57 -22.47 25.57
CA GLU A 427 6.41 -23.09 26.21
C GLU A 427 5.16 -22.28 25.90
N LEU A 428 4.05 -22.99 25.73
CA LEU A 428 2.75 -22.36 25.51
C LEU A 428 2.28 -21.75 26.83
N THR A 429 1.84 -20.50 26.79
CA THR A 429 1.06 -19.94 27.91
C THR A 429 -0.23 -20.74 28.05
N ALA A 430 -0.86 -20.74 29.22
CA ALA A 430 -2.14 -21.42 29.42
C ALA A 430 -3.21 -20.96 28.40
N SER A 431 -3.25 -19.65 28.11
CA SER A 431 -4.12 -19.09 27.07
C SER A 431 -3.75 -19.58 25.66
N GLY A 432 -2.45 -19.67 25.35
CA GLY A 432 -1.95 -20.21 24.09
C GLY A 432 -2.25 -21.69 23.91
N GLN A 433 -2.16 -22.49 24.97
CA GLN A 433 -2.50 -23.91 24.97
C GLN A 433 -3.98 -24.12 24.66
N LYS A 434 -4.87 -23.39 25.35
CA LYS A 434 -6.32 -23.45 25.12
C LYS A 434 -6.72 -23.12 23.68
N GLU A 435 -6.11 -22.07 23.11
CA GLU A 435 -6.39 -21.69 21.72
C GLU A 435 -5.77 -22.67 20.71
N TYR A 436 -4.59 -23.24 21.01
CA TYR A 436 -3.99 -24.31 20.22
C TYR A 436 -4.90 -25.54 20.17
N ASP A 437 -5.37 -26.05 21.31
CA ASP A 437 -6.19 -27.26 21.37
C ASP A 437 -7.50 -27.10 20.59
N LYS A 438 -8.14 -25.93 20.72
CA LYS A 438 -9.32 -25.56 19.95
C LYS A 438 -9.07 -25.57 18.44
N GLN A 439 -7.96 -24.97 17.99
CA GLN A 439 -7.61 -24.94 16.56
C GLN A 439 -7.13 -26.32 16.07
N ALA A 440 -6.47 -27.12 16.92
CA ALA A 440 -6.02 -28.46 16.60
C ALA A 440 -7.22 -29.38 16.34
N ALA A 441 -8.26 -29.31 17.18
CA ALA A 441 -9.51 -30.03 16.94
C ALA A 441 -10.14 -29.67 15.58
N GLN A 442 -10.04 -28.40 15.14
CA GLN A 442 -10.52 -27.98 13.82
C GLN A 442 -9.67 -28.55 12.68
N VAL A 443 -8.35 -28.66 12.86
CA VAL A 443 -7.46 -29.33 11.90
C VAL A 443 -7.85 -30.80 11.77
N VAL A 444 -7.91 -31.53 12.88
CA VAL A 444 -8.31 -32.96 12.89
C VAL A 444 -9.66 -33.16 12.19
N ALA A 445 -10.65 -32.30 12.50
CA ALA A 445 -11.96 -32.33 11.85
C ALA A 445 -11.90 -32.06 10.33
N ALA A 446 -10.99 -31.22 9.84
CA ALA A 446 -10.77 -31.01 8.41
C ALA A 446 -10.19 -32.26 7.73
N PHE A 447 -9.23 -32.93 8.36
CA PHE A 447 -8.67 -34.20 7.86
C PHE A 447 -9.69 -35.35 7.89
N ALA A 448 -10.52 -35.42 8.92
CA ALA A 448 -11.62 -36.39 8.98
C ALA A 448 -12.63 -36.17 7.83
N ARG A 449 -13.02 -34.91 7.57
CA ARG A 449 -13.88 -34.56 6.43
C ARG A 449 -13.26 -34.92 5.09
N LYS A 450 -11.95 -34.73 4.93
CA LYS A 450 -11.23 -35.14 3.71
C LYS A 450 -11.30 -36.66 3.52
N ARG A 451 -10.97 -37.45 4.54
CA ARG A 451 -11.04 -38.92 4.49
C ARG A 451 -12.44 -39.42 4.14
N ALA A 452 -13.46 -38.93 4.85
CA ALA A 452 -14.85 -39.28 4.58
C ALA A 452 -15.30 -38.92 3.15
N ARG A 453 -14.76 -37.84 2.58
CA ARG A 453 -15.03 -37.46 1.20
C ARG A 453 -14.30 -38.37 0.20
N ASP A 454 -13.02 -38.62 0.43
CA ASP A 454 -12.21 -39.50 -0.43
C ASP A 454 -12.76 -40.95 -0.43
N GLU A 455 -13.42 -41.39 0.65
CA GLU A 455 -14.12 -42.68 0.75
C GLU A 455 -15.49 -42.71 0.05
N ASN A 456 -16.19 -41.57 -0.03
CA ASN A 456 -17.57 -41.49 -0.53
C ASN A 456 -17.72 -40.84 -1.91
N ASP A 457 -16.66 -40.29 -2.53
CA ASP A 457 -16.74 -39.70 -3.88
C ASP A 457 -16.65 -40.85 -4.93
N PRO A 458 -17.76 -41.28 -5.57
CA PRO A 458 -17.69 -42.09 -6.78
C PRO A 458 -16.92 -41.34 -7.88
N PRO A 459 -16.37 -42.03 -8.90
CA PRO A 459 -15.73 -41.37 -10.05
C PRO A 459 -16.67 -40.30 -10.63
N PRO A 460 -16.13 -39.16 -11.08
CA PRO A 460 -16.90 -37.93 -11.27
C PRO A 460 -18.01 -38.14 -12.32
N ALA A 461 -19.24 -38.29 -11.86
CA ALA A 461 -20.43 -38.16 -12.69
C ALA A 461 -20.66 -36.67 -12.98
N GLU A 462 -21.04 -36.36 -14.22
CA GLU A 462 -21.32 -35.00 -14.68
C GLU A 462 -22.29 -34.28 -13.72
N ALA A 463 -21.85 -33.12 -13.22
CA ALA A 463 -22.59 -32.39 -12.20
C ALA A 463 -23.86 -31.77 -12.79
N GLY A 464 -25.01 -32.36 -12.46
CA GLY A 464 -26.32 -31.77 -12.73
C GLY A 464 -26.55 -30.44 -11.98
N PRO A 465 -27.47 -29.59 -12.44
CA PRO A 465 -27.67 -28.24 -11.94
C PRO A 465 -28.09 -28.22 -10.46
N SER A 466 -27.33 -27.52 -9.63
CA SER A 466 -27.63 -27.38 -8.20
C SER A 466 -28.83 -26.46 -7.96
N LYS A 467 -29.74 -26.85 -7.05
CA LYS A 467 -30.89 -26.02 -6.64
C LYS A 467 -30.44 -24.67 -6.04
N PRO A 468 -31.11 -23.55 -6.37
CA PRO A 468 -30.75 -22.24 -5.87
C PRO A 468 -30.99 -22.13 -4.36
N LYS A 469 -29.98 -21.68 -3.61
CA LYS A 469 -30.12 -21.35 -2.18
C LYS A 469 -30.72 -19.96 -2.01
N LYS A 470 -31.62 -19.80 -1.04
CA LYS A 470 -32.20 -18.50 -0.65
C LYS A 470 -31.09 -17.48 -0.34
N LYS A 471 -31.11 -16.32 -1.03
CA LYS A 471 -30.21 -15.20 -0.76
C LYS A 471 -30.49 -14.65 0.65
N ARG A 472 -29.43 -14.54 1.47
CA ARG A 472 -29.44 -13.66 2.66
C ARG A 472 -28.94 -12.29 2.22
N LEU A 473 -29.72 -11.25 2.50
CA LEU A 473 -29.31 -9.85 2.31
C LEU A 473 -28.27 -9.48 3.39
N SER A 474 -27.25 -8.72 3.02
CA SER A 474 -26.27 -8.18 3.98
C SER A 474 -26.84 -7.00 4.77
N ALA A 475 -26.22 -6.65 5.90
CA ALA A 475 -26.64 -5.51 6.72
C ALA A 475 -26.50 -4.17 5.97
N ASP A 476 -25.52 -4.04 5.06
CA ASP A 476 -25.31 -2.81 4.28
C ASP A 476 -26.35 -2.60 3.18
N GLN A 477 -26.93 -3.68 2.65
CA GLN A 477 -28.08 -3.59 1.73
C GLN A 477 -29.36 -3.05 2.40
N ARG A 478 -29.40 -2.97 3.74
CA ARG A 478 -30.49 -2.28 4.45
C ARG A 478 -30.28 -0.76 4.51
N LEU A 479 -29.05 -0.26 4.38
CA LEU A 479 -28.75 1.17 4.46
C LEU A 479 -28.95 1.88 3.11
N THR A 480 -28.69 1.20 1.99
CA THR A 480 -28.92 1.78 0.65
C THR A 480 -30.39 1.72 0.19
N GLY A 481 -31.24 0.93 0.86
CA GLY A 481 -32.68 0.85 0.58
C GLY A 481 -33.50 2.04 1.07
N MET A 482 -32.90 2.99 1.80
CA MET A 482 -33.57 4.20 2.31
C MET A 482 -33.24 5.48 1.52
N ALA A 483 -32.37 5.40 0.51
CA ALA A 483 -31.97 6.56 -0.30
C ALA A 483 -32.80 6.77 -1.59
N HIS A 484 -33.78 5.90 -1.85
CA HIS A 484 -34.65 5.97 -3.04
C HIS A 484 -36.13 5.71 -2.72
N ALA A 485 -36.58 6.06 -1.52
CA ALA A 485 -38.01 6.11 -1.16
C ALA A 485 -38.42 7.55 -0.89
#